data_AF-A0A1V5PT01-F1
#
_entry.id   AF-A0A1V5PT01-F1
#
_cell.length_a   1.000
_cell.length_b   1.000
_cell.length_c   1.000
_cell.angle_alpha   90.00
_cell.angle_beta   90.00
_cell.angle_gamma   90.00
#
_symmetry.space_group_name_H-M   'P 1'
#
loop_
_entity.id
_entity.type
_entity.pdbx_description
1 polymer ?
#
loop_
_entity_poly.entity_id
_entity_poly.type
_entity_poly.pdbx_seq_one_letter_code
_entity_poly.pdbx_strand_id
1 'polypeptide(L)'
;MKTYELIAPCHFGLESVLKREITDLGYEVSEVEDGRVTFLGDHEALARVNIGSRTAERILVKLGSFHAETFEELFQGTKALPIEEWIPKDGRFWVAKAASVKSALFSPSDIQSIMKKAMVEHLKDIYKTEWFEESGADYPIRVFIKKDEVTVGLDTTGESLHKRGYRKLTAKAPIAENLAAALIMLTPWHADRVLVDPFCGSGTFPIEAALMAANIAPGMNRKFMAEKWTNVISDSFWKDAREEAADMIDRSVKCDIQAYDLDPEMTKIARANAELAGVKDMIHFQTRSVADLSHPKKYGFIITNPPYGERLEEKAELPELYKTIGERYAALDSWSMFMITSYEDAEKYIGRKADKNRKIYNGMLKTYFYSFMGPRPPKRTRSNDQ
;
A
#
# COMPACT_ATOMS: atom_id res chain seq x y z
N MET A 1 -15.47 -9.34 -23.04
CA MET A 1 -14.69 -8.10 -22.90
C MET A 1 -13.22 -8.42 -23.15
N LYS A 2 -12.41 -7.46 -23.62
CA LYS A 2 -10.96 -7.66 -23.80
C LYS A 2 -10.32 -7.71 -22.40
N THR A 3 -9.51 -8.73 -22.15
CA THR A 3 -8.79 -8.92 -20.89
C THR A 3 -7.33 -8.52 -21.06
N TYR A 4 -6.76 -7.94 -20.03
CA TYR A 4 -5.39 -7.42 -19.98
C TYR A 4 -4.63 -8.04 -18.81
N GLU A 5 -3.32 -8.12 -18.94
CA GLU A 5 -2.45 -8.32 -17.78
C GLU A 5 -2.25 -6.98 -17.07
N LEU A 6 -2.58 -6.95 -15.78
CA LEU A 6 -2.38 -5.81 -14.89
C LEU A 6 -1.28 -6.15 -13.89
N ILE A 7 -0.40 -5.19 -13.60
CA ILE A 7 0.66 -5.32 -12.60
C ILE A 7 0.39 -4.36 -11.45
N ALA A 8 0.39 -4.90 -10.23
CA ALA A 8 0.30 -4.14 -9.00
C ALA A 8 1.60 -4.29 -8.19
N PRO A 9 2.51 -3.29 -8.22
CA PRO A 9 3.66 -3.27 -7.32
C PRO A 9 3.23 -3.14 -5.85
N CYS A 10 3.98 -3.73 -4.93
CA CYS A 10 3.78 -3.63 -3.49
C CYS A 10 5.12 -3.63 -2.74
N HIS A 11 5.06 -3.39 -1.43
CA HIS A 11 6.22 -3.56 -0.56
C HIS A 11 6.72 -5.01 -0.57
N PHE A 12 8.04 -5.19 -0.54
CA PHE A 12 8.66 -6.51 -0.47
C PHE A 12 8.20 -7.28 0.78
N GLY A 13 7.85 -8.55 0.60
CA GLY A 13 7.36 -9.43 1.66
C GLY A 13 5.86 -9.31 1.94
N LEU A 14 5.13 -8.47 1.19
CA LEU A 14 3.68 -8.28 1.28
C LEU A 14 2.92 -8.74 0.03
N GLU A 15 3.60 -9.39 -0.90
CA GLU A 15 3.04 -9.90 -2.15
C GLU A 15 1.87 -10.86 -1.90
N SER A 16 2.00 -11.72 -0.87
CA SER A 16 0.91 -12.62 -0.47
C SER A 16 -0.33 -11.90 0.05
N VAL A 17 -0.16 -10.71 0.64
CA VAL A 17 -1.28 -9.89 1.14
C VAL A 17 -1.99 -9.26 -0.04
N LEU A 18 -1.24 -8.66 -0.96
CA LEU A 18 -1.79 -8.09 -2.19
C LEU A 18 -2.46 -9.16 -3.06
N LYS A 19 -1.85 -10.35 -3.20
CA LYS A 19 -2.47 -11.49 -3.91
C LYS A 19 -3.87 -11.78 -3.37
N ARG A 20 -4.00 -11.88 -2.05
CA ARG A 20 -5.29 -12.15 -1.39
C ARG A 20 -6.27 -11.02 -1.67
N GLU A 21 -5.84 -9.76 -1.53
CA GLU A 21 -6.67 -8.59 -1.83
C GLU A 21 -7.20 -8.58 -3.27
N ILE A 22 -6.34 -8.85 -4.26
CA ILE A 22 -6.75 -8.96 -5.68
C ILE A 22 -7.74 -10.12 -5.90
N THR A 23 -7.52 -11.25 -5.22
CA THR A 23 -8.43 -12.40 -5.29
C THR A 23 -9.79 -12.09 -4.64
N ASP A 24 -9.79 -11.39 -3.50
CA ASP A 24 -11.01 -10.99 -2.78
C ASP A 24 -11.83 -9.98 -3.58
N LEU A 25 -11.19 -9.17 -4.43
CA LEU A 25 -11.85 -8.30 -5.43
C LEU A 25 -12.41 -9.08 -6.64
N GLY A 26 -12.14 -10.38 -6.74
CA GLY A 26 -12.68 -11.27 -7.78
C GLY A 26 -11.77 -11.48 -8.99
N TYR A 27 -10.50 -11.04 -8.94
CA TYR A 27 -9.58 -11.14 -10.08
C TYR A 27 -8.62 -12.33 -9.97
N GLU A 28 -8.29 -12.92 -11.12
CA GLU A 28 -7.37 -14.04 -11.22
C GLU A 28 -5.91 -13.56 -11.22
N VAL A 29 -5.14 -13.98 -10.22
CA VAL A 29 -3.71 -13.70 -10.15
C VAL A 29 -2.94 -14.69 -11.04
N SER A 30 -2.28 -14.16 -12.07
CA SER A 30 -1.48 -14.93 -13.01
C SER A 30 -0.05 -15.17 -12.50
N GLU A 31 0.54 -14.20 -11.79
CA GLU A 31 1.93 -14.27 -11.34
C GLU A 31 2.16 -13.52 -10.03
N VAL A 32 3.07 -14.03 -9.20
CA VAL A 32 3.55 -13.34 -8.00
C VAL A 32 5.07 -13.37 -7.98
N GLU A 33 5.68 -12.19 -7.94
CA GLU A 33 7.13 -12.01 -7.90
C GLU A 33 7.50 -11.03 -6.79
N ASP A 34 8.78 -10.98 -6.40
CA ASP A 34 9.25 -10.03 -5.38
C ASP A 34 8.80 -8.59 -5.70
N GLY A 35 7.99 -8.01 -4.81
CA GLY A 35 7.49 -6.64 -4.90
C GLY A 35 6.39 -6.38 -5.94
N ARG A 36 5.79 -7.41 -6.56
CA ARG A 36 4.65 -7.21 -7.49
C ARG A 36 3.74 -8.43 -7.64
N VAL A 37 2.49 -8.16 -7.98
CA VAL A 37 1.49 -9.17 -8.37
C VAL A 37 0.98 -8.84 -9.77
N THR A 38 0.97 -9.83 -10.67
CA THR A 38 0.35 -9.73 -11.99
C THR A 38 -0.98 -10.48 -11.98
N PHE A 39 -2.02 -9.89 -12.54
CA PHE A 39 -3.37 -10.45 -12.55
C PHE A 39 -4.11 -10.10 -13.84
N LEU A 40 -5.14 -10.87 -14.16
CA LEU A 40 -5.98 -10.65 -15.33
C LEU A 40 -7.15 -9.74 -14.96
N GLY A 41 -7.37 -8.71 -15.77
CA GLY A 41 -8.45 -7.74 -15.56
C GLY A 41 -8.91 -7.10 -16.86
N ASP A 42 -10.16 -6.64 -16.89
CA ASP A 42 -10.73 -5.86 -18.00
C ASP A 42 -10.72 -4.35 -17.66
N HIS A 43 -11.52 -3.54 -18.36
CA HIS A 43 -11.65 -2.12 -18.05
C HIS A 43 -12.26 -1.87 -16.66
N GLU A 44 -13.16 -2.73 -16.19
CA GLU A 44 -13.76 -2.62 -14.87
C GLU A 44 -12.68 -2.81 -13.79
N ALA A 45 -11.76 -3.77 -14.00
CA ALA A 45 -10.62 -3.99 -13.12
C ALA A 45 -9.72 -2.75 -12.94
N LEU A 46 -9.54 -1.95 -13.99
CA LEU A 46 -8.78 -0.70 -13.88
C LEU A 46 -9.42 0.26 -12.88
N ALA A 47 -10.75 0.37 -12.86
CA ALA A 47 -11.46 1.22 -11.93
C ALA A 47 -11.50 0.61 -10.53
N ARG A 48 -12.02 -0.61 -10.40
CA ARG A 48 -12.26 -1.30 -9.12
C ARG A 48 -10.98 -1.51 -8.33
N VAL A 49 -9.88 -1.90 -8.97
CA VAL A 49 -8.63 -2.14 -8.24
C VAL A 49 -7.95 -0.82 -7.83
N ASN A 50 -7.97 0.23 -8.66
CA ASN A 50 -7.46 1.54 -8.24
C ASN A 50 -8.26 2.12 -7.06
N ILE A 51 -9.58 1.92 -7.04
CA ILE A 51 -10.46 2.40 -5.96
C ILE A 51 -10.31 1.53 -4.70
N GLY A 52 -10.29 0.21 -4.85
CA GLY A 52 -10.42 -0.76 -3.76
C GLY A 52 -9.11 -1.20 -3.12
N SER A 53 -7.99 -1.23 -3.85
CA SER A 53 -6.73 -1.79 -3.35
C SER A 53 -6.10 -0.93 -2.26
N ARG A 54 -5.90 -1.49 -1.07
CA ARG A 54 -5.26 -0.87 0.09
C ARG A 54 -3.76 -1.09 0.06
N THR A 55 -3.29 -2.23 -0.45
CA THR A 55 -1.89 -2.66 -0.29
C THR A 55 -1.00 -2.40 -1.50
N ALA A 56 -1.57 -2.33 -2.71
CA ALA A 56 -0.79 -1.96 -3.89
C ALA A 56 -0.23 -0.53 -3.77
N GLU A 57 0.93 -0.31 -4.38
CA GLU A 57 1.46 1.03 -4.56
C GLU A 57 0.72 1.76 -5.69
N ARG A 58 0.37 1.02 -6.75
CA ARG A 58 -0.04 1.51 -8.09
C ARG A 58 -0.65 0.35 -8.88
N ILE A 59 -1.44 0.64 -9.92
CA ILE A 59 -1.93 -0.32 -10.91
C ILE A 59 -1.38 0.08 -12.29
N LEU A 60 -0.78 -0.88 -12.98
CA LEU A 60 -0.20 -0.71 -14.31
C LEU A 60 -0.86 -1.68 -15.28
N VAL A 61 -1.09 -1.25 -16.51
CA VAL A 61 -1.37 -2.17 -17.62
C VAL A 61 -0.04 -2.68 -18.15
N LYS A 62 0.16 -4.00 -18.17
CA LYS A 62 1.37 -4.60 -18.76
C LYS A 62 1.27 -4.50 -20.29
N LEU A 63 2.14 -3.68 -20.88
CA LEU A 63 2.22 -3.51 -22.33
C LEU A 63 3.00 -4.65 -22.99
N GLY A 64 3.93 -5.23 -22.24
CA GLY A 64 4.70 -6.38 -22.68
C GLY A 64 5.96 -6.59 -21.84
N SER A 65 6.64 -7.69 -22.13
CA SER A 65 7.95 -8.02 -21.58
C SER A 65 8.84 -8.59 -22.68
N PHE A 66 10.14 -8.31 -22.62
CA PHE A 66 11.13 -8.80 -23.57
C PHE A 66 12.54 -8.77 -22.96
N HIS A 67 13.44 -9.57 -23.52
CA HIS A 67 14.84 -9.60 -23.14
C HIS A 67 15.63 -8.48 -23.83
N ALA A 68 16.52 -7.79 -23.11
CA ALA A 68 17.45 -6.82 -23.69
C ALA A 68 18.72 -6.65 -22.84
N GLU A 69 19.88 -6.88 -23.45
CA GLU A 69 21.20 -6.62 -22.88
C GLU A 69 21.84 -5.34 -23.47
N THR A 70 21.34 -4.91 -24.64
CA THR A 70 21.84 -3.73 -25.37
C THR A 70 20.76 -2.67 -25.57
N PHE A 71 21.18 -1.42 -25.80
CA PHE A 71 20.23 -0.33 -26.07
C PHE A 71 19.50 -0.49 -27.41
N GLU A 72 20.09 -1.19 -28.38
CA GLU A 72 19.41 -1.49 -29.65
C GLU A 72 18.29 -2.51 -29.43
N GLU A 73 18.53 -3.57 -28.65
CA GLU A 73 17.48 -4.52 -28.27
C GLU A 73 16.38 -3.85 -27.46
N LEU A 74 16.74 -2.96 -26.53
CA LEU A 74 15.76 -2.16 -25.79
C LEU A 74 14.92 -1.30 -26.73
N PHE A 75 15.55 -0.67 -27.72
CA PHE A 75 14.86 0.15 -28.71
C PHE A 75 13.87 -0.68 -29.54
N GLN A 76 14.33 -1.78 -30.14
CA GLN A 76 13.50 -2.65 -30.98
C GLN A 76 12.37 -3.31 -30.19
N GLY A 77 12.68 -3.83 -29.00
CA GLY A 77 11.69 -4.43 -28.10
C GLY A 77 10.62 -3.42 -27.67
N THR A 78 11.01 -2.18 -27.38
CA THR A 78 10.06 -1.10 -27.05
C THR A 78 9.22 -0.69 -28.26
N LYS A 79 9.82 -0.61 -29.45
CA LYS A 79 9.12 -0.27 -30.69
C LYS A 79 8.07 -1.32 -31.06
N ALA A 80 8.27 -2.58 -30.68
CA ALA A 80 7.32 -3.66 -30.94
C ALA A 80 6.10 -3.69 -29.98
N LEU A 81 6.08 -2.88 -28.92
CA LEU A 81 4.98 -2.87 -27.95
C LEU A 81 3.70 -2.26 -28.56
N PRO A 82 2.51 -2.81 -28.27
CA PRO A 82 1.24 -2.34 -28.80
C PRO A 82 0.72 -1.08 -28.06
N ILE A 83 1.55 -0.05 -27.91
CA ILE A 83 1.22 1.16 -27.15
C ILE A 83 0.15 2.03 -27.83
N GLU A 84 -0.03 1.89 -29.14
CA GLU A 84 -1.07 2.54 -29.93
C GLU A 84 -2.49 2.11 -29.54
N GLU A 85 -2.63 0.93 -28.91
CA GLU A 85 -3.92 0.49 -28.36
C GLU A 85 -4.40 1.38 -27.20
N TRP A 86 -3.49 2.14 -26.58
CA TRP A 86 -3.74 2.92 -25.37
C TRP A 86 -3.54 4.41 -25.56
N ILE A 87 -2.50 4.80 -26.30
CA ILE A 87 -2.04 6.19 -26.41
C ILE A 87 -2.60 6.80 -27.70
N PRO A 88 -3.56 7.74 -27.64
CA PRO A 88 -4.10 8.40 -28.82
C PRO A 88 -3.07 9.37 -29.43
N LYS A 89 -3.34 9.85 -30.65
CA LYS A 89 -2.45 10.73 -31.40
C LYS A 89 -2.05 12.01 -30.65
N ASP A 90 -2.91 12.53 -29.80
CA ASP A 90 -2.67 13.74 -28.99
C ASP A 90 -2.14 13.45 -27.58
N GLY A 91 -2.03 12.18 -27.17
CA GLY A 91 -1.61 11.79 -25.82
C GLY A 91 -0.17 12.19 -25.48
N ARG A 92 0.07 12.61 -24.24
CA ARG A 92 1.40 12.86 -23.67
C ARG A 92 1.98 11.58 -23.10
N PHE A 93 3.13 11.13 -23.59
CA PHE A 93 3.72 9.87 -23.15
C PHE A 93 5.20 10.02 -22.82
N TRP A 94 5.65 9.45 -21.72
CA TRP A 94 7.05 9.49 -21.32
C TRP A 94 7.35 8.34 -20.38
N VAL A 95 8.63 8.00 -20.24
CA VAL A 95 9.05 7.01 -19.24
C VAL A 95 9.19 7.70 -17.89
N ALA A 96 8.16 7.60 -17.06
CA ALA A 96 8.08 8.24 -15.75
C ALA A 96 9.05 7.62 -14.72
N LYS A 97 9.37 6.34 -14.86
CA LYS A 97 10.33 5.66 -14.00
C LYS A 97 10.95 4.48 -14.74
N ALA A 98 12.27 4.39 -14.72
CA ALA A 98 13.03 3.19 -15.09
C ALA A 98 13.76 2.68 -13.84
N ALA A 99 13.65 1.39 -13.57
CA ALA A 99 14.41 0.72 -12.53
C ALA A 99 15.11 -0.50 -13.14
N SER A 100 16.39 -0.68 -12.84
CA SER A 100 17.17 -1.81 -13.32
C SER A 100 17.89 -2.50 -12.16
N VAL A 101 17.82 -3.82 -12.10
CA VAL A 101 18.38 -4.63 -11.02
C VAL A 101 19.09 -5.85 -11.61
N LYS A 102 20.41 -5.92 -11.42
CA LYS A 102 21.24 -7.04 -11.90
C LYS A 102 21.11 -7.28 -13.42
N SER A 103 21.19 -6.21 -14.20
CA SER A 103 21.08 -6.25 -15.66
C SER A 103 22.21 -5.45 -16.31
N ALA A 104 22.56 -5.79 -17.54
CA ALA A 104 23.54 -5.09 -18.37
C ALA A 104 23.14 -3.62 -18.60
N LEU A 105 21.85 -3.37 -18.85
CA LEU A 105 21.30 -2.02 -18.96
C LEU A 105 21.00 -1.47 -17.56
N PHE A 106 21.89 -0.66 -16.99
CA PHE A 106 21.76 -0.16 -15.62
C PHE A 106 21.41 1.33 -15.49
N SER A 107 21.63 2.14 -16.53
CA SER A 107 21.46 3.61 -16.49
C SER A 107 20.00 4.03 -16.71
N PRO A 108 19.28 4.53 -15.67
CA PRO A 108 17.86 4.85 -15.81
C PRO A 108 17.59 5.95 -16.84
N SER A 109 18.43 7.00 -16.90
CA SER A 109 18.27 8.10 -17.84
C SER A 109 18.41 7.65 -19.29
N ASP A 110 19.35 6.74 -19.57
CA ASP A 110 19.57 6.23 -20.92
C ASP A 110 18.43 5.31 -21.33
N ILE A 111 17.97 4.42 -20.42
CA ILE A 111 16.78 3.59 -20.63
C ILE A 111 15.57 4.47 -20.97
N GLN A 112 15.33 5.53 -20.19
CA GLN A 112 14.22 6.46 -20.41
C GLN A 112 14.30 7.14 -21.78
N SER A 113 15.50 7.63 -22.16
CA SER A 113 15.73 8.32 -23.43
C SER A 113 15.52 7.39 -24.63
N ILE A 114 16.13 6.20 -24.61
CA ILE A 114 16.04 5.21 -25.69
C ILE A 114 14.60 4.75 -25.88
N MET A 115 13.91 4.44 -24.79
CA MET A 115 12.51 4.02 -24.86
C MET A 115 11.58 5.14 -25.34
N LYS A 116 11.77 6.39 -24.89
CA LYS A 116 10.98 7.51 -25.43
C LYS A 116 11.18 7.65 -26.94
N LYS A 117 12.42 7.53 -27.42
CA LYS A 117 12.70 7.54 -28.86
C LYS A 117 11.98 6.40 -29.59
N ALA A 118 12.05 5.17 -29.08
CA ALA A 118 11.38 4.02 -29.67
C ALA A 118 9.86 4.18 -29.75
N MET A 119 9.24 4.69 -28.68
CA MET A 119 7.80 4.96 -28.64
C MET A 119 7.39 6.03 -29.65
N VAL A 120 8.18 7.11 -29.81
CA VAL A 120 7.91 8.13 -30.83
C VAL A 120 7.95 7.50 -32.23
N GLU A 121 9.00 6.76 -32.57
CA GLU A 121 9.15 6.13 -33.88
C GLU A 121 8.03 5.13 -34.18
N HIS A 122 7.61 4.34 -33.19
CA HIS A 122 6.44 3.47 -33.32
C HIS A 122 5.17 4.24 -33.65
N LEU A 123 4.84 5.26 -32.86
CA LEU A 123 3.60 6.02 -33.05
C LEU A 123 3.63 6.86 -34.33
N LYS A 124 4.80 7.32 -34.81
CA LYS A 124 4.94 7.97 -36.13
C LYS A 124 4.50 7.03 -37.25
N ASP A 125 4.97 5.78 -37.19
CA ASP A 125 4.64 4.75 -38.17
C ASP A 125 3.13 4.44 -38.16
N ILE A 126 2.49 4.42 -37.00
CA ILE A 126 1.05 4.16 -36.86
C ILE A 126 0.20 5.36 -37.31
N TYR A 127 0.46 6.55 -36.77
CA TYR A 127 -0.38 7.73 -36.98
C TYR A 127 -0.01 8.56 -38.23
N LYS A 128 1.02 8.13 -38.97
CA LYS A 128 1.52 8.79 -40.17
C LYS A 128 1.76 10.29 -39.93
N THR A 129 2.49 10.60 -38.87
CA THR A 129 2.82 11.98 -38.45
C THR A 129 4.30 12.09 -38.13
N GLU A 130 4.86 13.29 -38.29
CA GLU A 130 6.26 13.58 -37.94
C GLU A 130 6.40 14.30 -36.59
N TRP A 131 5.32 14.94 -36.14
CA TRP A 131 5.28 15.71 -34.91
C TRP A 131 4.05 15.32 -34.08
N PHE A 132 4.23 15.27 -32.77
CA PHE A 132 3.17 15.05 -31.78
C PHE A 132 2.95 16.34 -31.00
N GLU A 133 1.73 16.87 -31.03
CA GLU A 133 1.39 18.08 -30.27
C GLU A 133 1.37 17.83 -28.75
N GLU A 134 1.15 16.58 -28.32
CA GLU A 134 1.18 16.20 -26.91
C GLU A 134 0.21 17.07 -26.06
N SER A 135 -0.96 17.40 -26.63
CA SER A 135 -1.97 18.30 -26.04
C SER A 135 -3.05 17.59 -25.20
N GLY A 136 -3.18 16.27 -25.35
CA GLY A 136 -4.23 15.42 -24.75
C GLY A 136 -4.00 14.99 -23.29
N ALA A 137 -4.32 13.74 -22.95
CA ALA A 137 -4.13 13.18 -21.60
C ALA A 137 -2.71 12.62 -21.38
N ASP A 138 -2.34 12.35 -20.12
CA ASP A 138 -1.02 11.80 -19.74
C ASP A 138 -1.03 10.27 -19.72
N TYR A 139 -0.01 9.64 -20.30
CA TYR A 139 0.20 8.19 -20.42
C TYR A 139 1.63 7.84 -19.95
N PRO A 140 1.88 7.85 -18.62
CA PRO A 140 3.20 7.60 -18.08
C PRO A 140 3.56 6.13 -18.19
N ILE A 141 4.75 5.84 -18.69
CA ILE A 141 5.28 4.48 -18.78
C ILE A 141 6.25 4.22 -17.63
N ARG A 142 6.16 3.04 -17.03
CA ARG A 142 7.08 2.55 -16.02
C ARG A 142 7.75 1.28 -16.49
N VAL A 143 9.04 1.20 -16.24
CA VAL A 143 9.91 0.15 -16.77
C VAL A 143 10.67 -0.47 -15.62
N PHE A 144 10.64 -1.79 -15.57
CA PHE A 144 11.42 -2.57 -14.63
C PHE A 144 12.25 -3.59 -15.40
N ILE A 145 13.57 -3.55 -15.20
CA ILE A 145 14.50 -4.50 -15.80
C ILE A 145 15.12 -5.33 -14.68
N LYS A 146 15.01 -6.66 -14.75
CA LYS A 146 15.62 -7.57 -13.77
C LYS A 146 16.23 -8.74 -14.48
N LYS A 147 17.55 -8.93 -14.32
CA LYS A 147 18.30 -9.97 -15.04
C LYS A 147 18.02 -9.91 -16.54
N ASP A 148 18.15 -8.71 -17.10
CA ASP A 148 18.01 -8.41 -18.53
C ASP A 148 16.59 -8.61 -19.11
N GLU A 149 15.62 -9.04 -18.30
CA GLU A 149 14.20 -9.06 -18.66
C GLU A 149 13.55 -7.70 -18.39
N VAL A 150 13.12 -7.03 -19.45
CA VAL A 150 12.40 -5.76 -19.43
C VAL A 150 10.90 -6.04 -19.28
N THR A 151 10.26 -5.40 -18.31
CA THR A 151 8.80 -5.36 -18.15
C THR A 151 8.33 -3.91 -18.28
N VAL A 152 7.37 -3.66 -19.18
CA VAL A 152 6.85 -2.32 -19.46
C VAL A 152 5.39 -2.21 -19.04
N GLY A 153 5.09 -1.23 -18.19
CA GLY A 153 3.75 -0.99 -17.68
C GLY A 153 3.27 0.44 -17.90
N LEU A 154 2.04 0.61 -18.37
CA LEU A 154 1.36 1.89 -18.50
C LEU A 154 0.63 2.25 -17.20
N ASP A 155 0.86 3.45 -16.69
CA ASP A 155 0.47 3.90 -15.36
C ASP A 155 -0.97 4.43 -15.31
N THR A 156 -1.89 3.66 -14.73
CA THR A 156 -3.32 4.05 -14.64
C THR A 156 -3.65 4.87 -13.39
N THR A 157 -2.77 4.85 -12.39
CA THR A 157 -3.03 5.46 -11.08
C THR A 157 -2.65 6.94 -10.99
N GLY A 158 -1.52 7.36 -11.56
CA GLY A 158 -1.00 8.74 -11.44
C GLY A 158 -0.26 9.07 -10.13
N GLU A 159 -0.95 9.47 -9.07
CA GLU A 159 -0.30 9.60 -7.75
C GLU A 159 -0.32 8.24 -7.04
N SER A 160 0.73 7.81 -6.33
CA SER A 160 0.74 6.47 -5.71
C SER A 160 -0.47 6.24 -4.79
N LEU A 161 -1.04 5.02 -4.81
CA LEU A 161 -2.20 4.58 -4.02
C LEU A 161 -2.00 4.81 -2.53
N HIS A 162 -0.77 4.56 -2.05
CA HIS A 162 -0.04 5.54 -1.24
C HIS A 162 -0.81 6.64 -0.52
N LYS A 163 -1.10 7.69 -1.27
CA LYS A 163 -1.63 8.95 -0.77
C LYS A 163 -3.15 8.96 -0.90
N ARG A 164 -3.84 8.59 0.16
CA ARG A 164 -5.31 8.45 0.17
C ARG A 164 -6.03 9.79 0.06
N GLY A 165 -5.31 10.88 0.34
CA GLY A 165 -5.83 12.24 0.39
C GLY A 165 -6.05 12.79 1.80
N TYR A 166 -6.00 11.92 2.84
CA TYR A 166 -6.21 12.34 4.21
C TYR A 166 -4.97 12.90 4.91
N ARG A 167 -3.76 12.48 4.50
CA ARG A 167 -2.51 12.86 5.16
C ARG A 167 -2.01 14.22 4.64
N LYS A 168 -2.54 15.31 5.21
CA LYS A 168 -2.08 16.68 4.93
C LYS A 168 -1.05 17.17 5.94
N LEU A 169 -1.04 16.60 7.14
CA LEU A 169 -0.13 16.95 8.22
C LEU A 169 0.71 15.70 8.57
N THR A 170 2.03 15.82 8.48
CA THR A 170 2.96 14.68 8.60
C THR A 170 3.85 14.78 9.84
N ALA A 171 4.01 13.67 10.54
CA ALA A 171 5.11 13.47 11.50
C ALA A 171 6.45 13.34 10.76
N LYS A 172 7.56 13.27 11.52
CA LYS A 172 8.85 12.83 10.96
C LYS A 172 8.75 11.32 10.62
N ALA A 173 9.12 10.95 9.40
CA ALA A 173 9.22 9.56 8.90
C ALA A 173 7.98 8.66 9.17
N PRO A 174 6.77 9.06 8.76
CA PRO A 174 5.58 8.26 9.03
C PRO A 174 5.52 7.04 8.11
N ILE A 175 5.02 5.92 8.63
CA ILE A 175 4.79 4.70 7.85
C ILE A 175 3.85 4.99 6.67
N ALA A 176 4.13 4.41 5.50
CA ALA A 176 3.26 4.52 4.33
C ALA A 176 1.90 3.86 4.62
N GLU A 177 0.82 4.46 4.16
CA GLU A 177 -0.54 3.98 4.43
C GLU A 177 -0.79 2.56 3.88
N ASN A 178 -0.26 2.24 2.69
CA ASN A 178 -0.39 0.89 2.11
C ASN A 178 0.40 -0.16 2.89
N LEU A 179 1.54 0.23 3.46
CA LEU A 179 2.31 -0.62 4.35
C LEU A 179 1.52 -0.87 5.64
N ALA A 180 0.98 0.18 6.28
CA ALA A 180 0.17 0.05 7.48
C ALA A 180 -1.05 -0.86 7.25
N ALA A 181 -1.77 -0.67 6.15
CA ALA A 181 -2.87 -1.54 5.73
C ALA A 181 -2.42 -3.00 5.60
N ALA A 182 -1.35 -3.25 4.84
CA ALA A 182 -0.84 -4.60 4.64
C ALA A 182 -0.42 -5.29 5.95
N LEU A 183 0.19 -4.53 6.88
CA LEU A 183 0.56 -5.04 8.19
C LEU A 183 -0.66 -5.37 9.07
N ILE A 184 -1.71 -4.55 9.06
CA ILE A 184 -2.98 -4.87 9.73
C ILE A 184 -3.57 -6.16 9.14
N MET A 185 -3.57 -6.31 7.81
CA MET A 185 -4.08 -7.48 7.10
C MET A 185 -3.27 -8.77 7.34
N LEU A 186 -2.03 -8.66 7.83
CA LEU A 186 -1.24 -9.81 8.30
C LEU A 186 -1.64 -10.28 9.70
N THR A 187 -2.32 -9.43 10.47
CA THR A 187 -2.82 -9.78 11.79
C THR A 187 -4.20 -10.44 11.69
N PRO A 188 -4.63 -11.22 12.69
CA PRO A 188 -6.00 -11.72 12.80
C PRO A 188 -6.95 -10.69 13.46
N TRP A 189 -6.62 -9.40 13.40
CA TRP A 189 -7.51 -8.36 13.92
C TRP A 189 -8.74 -8.22 13.02
N HIS A 190 -9.89 -8.01 13.65
CA HIS A 190 -11.18 -7.73 13.04
C HIS A 190 -11.90 -6.65 13.86
N ALA A 191 -12.88 -5.96 13.27
CA ALA A 191 -13.53 -4.80 13.85
C ALA A 191 -14.23 -5.05 15.21
N ASP A 192 -14.56 -6.31 15.52
CA ASP A 192 -15.17 -6.73 16.79
C ASP A 192 -14.17 -6.83 17.96
N ARG A 193 -12.88 -6.60 17.70
CA ARG A 193 -11.78 -6.69 18.67
C ARG A 193 -11.14 -5.33 18.88
N VAL A 194 -10.72 -5.07 20.12
CA VAL A 194 -10.03 -3.83 20.47
C VAL A 194 -8.71 -3.73 19.71
N LEU A 195 -8.41 -2.57 19.14
CA LEU A 195 -7.11 -2.22 18.59
C LEU A 195 -6.55 -1.00 19.33
N VAL A 196 -5.30 -1.09 19.77
CA VAL A 196 -4.58 0.02 20.38
C VAL A 196 -3.28 0.25 19.63
N ASP A 197 -3.03 1.48 19.21
CA ASP A 197 -1.71 1.95 18.79
C ASP A 197 -1.17 2.93 19.84
N PRO A 198 -0.25 2.51 20.74
CA PRO A 198 0.30 3.36 21.78
C PRO A 198 1.40 4.33 21.30
N PHE A 199 1.76 4.29 20.01
CA PHE A 199 2.71 5.20 19.36
C PHE A 199 2.13 5.68 18.03
N CYS A 200 0.91 6.22 18.09
CA CYS A 200 0.12 6.42 16.89
C CYS A 200 0.70 7.48 15.93
N GLY A 201 1.54 8.39 16.42
CA GLY A 201 2.11 9.49 15.65
C GLY A 201 1.01 10.24 14.91
N SER A 202 1.10 10.27 13.58
CA SER A 202 0.09 10.90 12.71
C SER A 202 -1.20 10.09 12.48
N GLY A 203 -1.40 8.98 13.20
CA GLY A 203 -2.63 8.18 13.23
C GLY A 203 -2.77 7.12 12.14
N THR A 204 -1.68 6.70 11.49
CA THR A 204 -1.78 5.88 10.27
C THR A 204 -2.44 4.51 10.50
N PHE A 205 -1.98 3.74 11.49
CA PHE A 205 -2.58 2.43 11.80
C PHE A 205 -4.05 2.56 12.24
N PRO A 206 -4.41 3.43 13.21
CA PRO A 206 -5.80 3.63 13.59
C PRO A 206 -6.71 4.03 12.42
N ILE A 207 -6.25 4.92 11.53
CA ILE A 207 -7.04 5.38 10.38
C ILE A 207 -7.25 4.23 9.39
N GLU A 208 -6.20 3.51 8.98
CA GLU A 208 -6.35 2.39 8.05
C GLU A 208 -7.20 1.25 8.67
N ALA A 209 -7.07 0.99 9.98
CA ALA A 209 -7.92 0.05 10.69
C ALA A 209 -9.40 0.47 10.69
N ALA A 210 -9.69 1.75 10.92
CA ALA A 210 -11.06 2.27 10.89
C ALA A 210 -11.66 2.24 9.47
N LEU A 211 -10.87 2.58 8.44
CA LEU A 211 -11.27 2.44 7.04
C LEU A 211 -11.57 0.98 6.67
N MET A 212 -10.77 0.03 7.15
CA MET A 212 -11.03 -1.40 6.97
C MET A 212 -12.28 -1.85 7.71
N ALA A 213 -12.48 -1.41 8.96
CA ALA A 213 -13.64 -1.78 9.77
C ALA A 213 -14.96 -1.32 9.14
N ALA A 214 -15.01 -0.08 8.64
CA ALA A 214 -16.19 0.45 7.95
C ALA A 214 -16.26 0.06 6.46
N ASN A 215 -15.34 -0.78 5.99
CA ASN A 215 -15.22 -1.20 4.60
C ASN A 215 -15.17 -0.03 3.59
N ILE A 216 -14.55 1.08 3.99
CA ILE A 216 -14.38 2.26 3.14
C ILE A 216 -13.19 2.01 2.21
N ALA A 217 -13.42 2.06 0.90
CA ALA A 217 -12.35 1.87 -0.08
C ALA A 217 -11.33 3.03 -0.04
N PRO A 218 -10.02 2.74 -0.12
CA PRO A 218 -8.96 3.74 0.06
C PRO A 218 -8.92 4.80 -1.05
N GLY A 219 -9.47 4.49 -2.23
CA GLY A 219 -9.52 5.36 -3.40
C GLY A 219 -10.78 6.22 -3.54
N MET A 220 -11.72 6.15 -2.60
CA MET A 220 -13.03 6.80 -2.72
C MET A 220 -12.97 8.32 -2.94
N ASN A 221 -12.03 9.00 -2.28
CA ASN A 221 -11.96 10.46 -2.24
C ASN A 221 -10.80 11.03 -3.05
N ARG A 222 -10.30 10.30 -4.04
CA ARG A 222 -9.17 10.72 -4.90
C ARG A 222 -9.43 10.40 -6.36
N LYS A 223 -8.68 11.07 -7.25
CA LYS A 223 -8.72 10.86 -8.70
C LYS A 223 -7.57 9.97 -9.17
N PHE A 224 -7.78 9.32 -10.29
CA PHE A 224 -6.77 8.48 -10.96
C PHE A 224 -6.41 9.03 -12.34
N MET A 225 -5.22 8.68 -12.84
CA MET A 225 -4.75 9.14 -14.15
C MET A 225 -5.67 8.69 -15.28
N ALA A 226 -6.05 7.41 -15.24
CA ALA A 226 -6.85 6.78 -16.28
C ALA A 226 -8.32 7.25 -16.32
N GLU A 227 -8.80 8.04 -15.35
CA GLU A 227 -10.11 8.72 -15.44
C GLU A 227 -10.16 9.69 -16.64
N LYS A 228 -9.00 10.18 -17.12
CA LYS A 228 -8.92 11.07 -18.28
C LYS A 228 -8.82 10.32 -19.62
N TRP A 229 -8.69 9.00 -19.62
CA TRP A 229 -8.44 8.19 -20.82
C TRP A 229 -9.74 7.75 -21.47
N THR A 230 -10.52 8.72 -21.97
CA THR A 230 -11.84 8.48 -22.57
C THR A 230 -11.81 7.61 -23.83
N ASN A 231 -10.64 7.46 -24.46
CA ASN A 231 -10.39 6.54 -25.57
C ASN A 231 -10.25 5.07 -25.14
N VAL A 232 -9.99 4.80 -23.85
CA VAL A 232 -9.75 3.45 -23.31
C VAL A 232 -10.90 3.01 -22.41
N ILE A 233 -11.25 3.85 -21.43
CA ILE A 233 -12.21 3.52 -20.39
C ILE A 233 -13.30 4.59 -20.33
N SER A 234 -14.56 4.14 -20.38
CA SER A 234 -15.70 5.02 -20.18
C SER A 234 -15.76 5.50 -18.72
N ASP A 235 -16.17 6.74 -18.52
CA ASP A 235 -16.42 7.32 -17.19
C ASP A 235 -17.42 6.49 -16.36
N SER A 236 -18.33 5.77 -17.03
CA SER A 236 -19.27 4.84 -16.37
C SER A 236 -18.58 3.80 -15.49
N PHE A 237 -17.48 3.18 -15.93
CA PHE A 237 -16.77 2.19 -15.11
C PHE A 237 -16.22 2.78 -13.80
N TRP A 238 -15.76 4.03 -13.83
CA TRP A 238 -15.27 4.71 -12.63
C TRP A 238 -16.42 5.07 -11.68
N LYS A 239 -17.55 5.52 -12.25
CA LYS A 239 -18.75 5.81 -11.49
C LYS A 239 -19.31 4.55 -10.82
N ASP A 240 -19.49 3.48 -11.58
CA ASP A 240 -20.04 2.21 -11.12
C ASP A 240 -19.15 1.61 -10.02
N ALA A 241 -17.82 1.63 -10.18
CA ALA A 241 -16.89 1.15 -9.16
C ALA A 241 -16.93 2.00 -7.86
N ARG A 242 -17.19 3.31 -7.96
CA ARG A 242 -17.39 4.16 -6.77
C ARG A 242 -18.74 3.91 -6.11
N GLU A 243 -19.79 3.66 -6.88
CA GLU A 243 -21.13 3.30 -6.38
C GLU A 243 -21.08 1.96 -5.65
N GLU A 244 -20.48 0.92 -6.26
CA GLU A 244 -20.24 -0.38 -5.62
C GLU A 244 -19.47 -0.23 -4.30
N ALA A 245 -18.37 0.55 -4.32
CA ALA A 245 -17.58 0.78 -3.13
C ALA A 245 -18.32 1.60 -2.07
N ALA A 246 -19.26 2.47 -2.45
CA ALA A 246 -20.11 3.23 -1.52
C ALA A 246 -21.17 2.34 -0.87
N ASP A 247 -21.79 1.45 -1.64
CA ASP A 247 -22.80 0.50 -1.16
C ASP A 247 -22.23 -0.51 -0.15
N MET A 248 -20.94 -0.80 -0.26
CA MET A 248 -20.20 -1.67 0.64
C MET A 248 -19.83 -1.05 2.00
N ILE A 249 -20.02 0.26 2.20
CA ILE A 249 -19.62 0.96 3.42
C ILE A 249 -20.56 0.60 4.58
N ASP A 250 -19.99 0.08 5.66
CA ASP A 250 -20.71 -0.14 6.92
C ASP A 250 -20.38 0.96 7.94
N ARG A 251 -21.22 2.02 7.97
CA ARG A 251 -21.13 3.07 8.99
C ARG A 251 -21.70 2.66 10.36
N SER A 252 -22.39 1.52 10.43
CA SER A 252 -23.00 1.02 11.67
C SER A 252 -22.03 0.18 12.51
N VAL A 253 -20.89 -0.21 11.92
CA VAL A 253 -19.85 -0.98 12.59
C VAL A 253 -19.43 -0.31 13.89
N LYS A 254 -19.42 -1.08 14.97
CA LYS A 254 -18.92 -0.64 16.27
C LYS A 254 -17.53 -1.23 16.47
N CYS A 255 -16.51 -0.40 16.35
CA CYS A 255 -15.13 -0.77 16.64
C CYS A 255 -14.61 -0.03 17.87
N ASP A 256 -13.62 -0.63 18.55
CA ASP A 256 -12.91 -0.02 19.67
C ASP A 256 -11.45 0.17 19.26
N ILE A 257 -11.19 1.31 18.59
CA ILE A 257 -9.85 1.68 18.10
C ILE A 257 -9.34 2.84 18.94
N GLN A 258 -8.18 2.66 19.56
CA GLN A 258 -7.58 3.64 20.46
C GLN A 258 -6.18 4.02 19.95
N ALA A 259 -5.90 5.31 19.93
CA ALA A 259 -4.70 5.88 19.35
C ALA A 259 -4.05 6.83 20.36
N TYR A 260 -2.88 6.45 20.85
CA TYR A 260 -2.15 7.21 21.86
C TYR A 260 -0.79 7.65 21.35
N ASP A 261 -0.40 8.83 21.79
CA ASP A 261 0.97 9.33 21.61
C ASP A 261 1.37 10.16 22.83
N LEU A 262 2.66 10.20 23.14
CA LEU A 262 3.20 11.04 24.20
C LEU A 262 3.18 12.52 23.77
N ASP A 263 3.33 12.80 22.47
CA ASP A 263 3.32 14.15 21.92
C ASP A 263 1.87 14.62 21.65
N PRO A 264 1.38 15.67 22.35
CA PRO A 264 0.04 16.20 22.12
C PRO A 264 -0.16 16.73 20.69
N GLU A 265 0.87 17.27 20.03
CA GLU A 265 0.75 17.72 18.64
C GLU A 265 0.54 16.54 17.68
N MET A 266 1.16 15.38 17.94
CA MET A 266 0.91 14.17 17.14
C MET A 266 -0.54 13.72 17.24
N THR A 267 -1.11 13.68 18.45
CA THR A 267 -2.52 13.28 18.63
C THR A 267 -3.51 14.26 17.96
N LYS A 268 -3.17 15.55 17.91
CA LYS A 268 -3.93 16.58 17.20
C LYS A 268 -3.84 16.39 15.68
N ILE A 269 -2.65 16.13 15.14
CA ILE A 269 -2.44 15.78 13.73
C ILE A 269 -3.21 14.52 13.35
N ALA A 270 -3.14 13.47 14.18
CA ALA A 270 -3.84 12.21 13.96
C ALA A 270 -5.35 12.39 13.89
N ARG A 271 -5.92 13.20 14.79
CA ARG A 271 -7.35 13.54 14.79
C ARG A 271 -7.76 14.30 13.52
N ALA A 272 -6.96 15.27 13.08
CA ALA A 272 -7.22 16.02 11.84
C ALA A 272 -7.14 15.12 10.58
N ASN A 273 -6.15 14.22 10.53
CA ASN A 273 -6.03 13.23 9.47
C ASN A 273 -7.22 12.26 9.46
N ALA A 274 -7.70 11.81 10.62
CA ALA A 274 -8.87 10.95 10.72
C ALA A 274 -10.17 11.66 10.31
N GLU A 275 -10.27 12.97 10.55
CA GLU A 275 -11.37 13.80 10.07
C GLU A 275 -11.38 13.89 8.54
N LEU A 276 -10.22 14.13 7.92
CA LEU A 276 -10.06 14.11 6.46
C LEU A 276 -10.34 12.74 5.85
N ALA A 277 -10.05 11.66 6.58
CA ALA A 277 -10.39 10.29 6.18
C ALA A 277 -11.87 9.93 6.42
N GLY A 278 -12.64 10.76 7.14
CA GLY A 278 -14.04 10.50 7.47
C GLY A 278 -14.24 9.37 8.48
N VAL A 279 -13.28 9.14 9.37
CA VAL A 279 -13.29 8.07 10.40
C VAL A 279 -12.92 8.55 11.81
N LYS A 280 -12.87 9.87 12.03
CA LYS A 280 -12.54 10.49 13.33
C LYS A 280 -13.37 9.92 14.49
N ASP A 281 -14.68 9.78 14.31
CA ASP A 281 -15.58 9.35 15.39
C ASP A 281 -15.48 7.84 15.71
N MET A 282 -14.73 7.08 14.90
CA MET A 282 -14.45 5.66 15.12
C MET A 282 -13.19 5.43 15.97
N ILE A 283 -12.41 6.48 16.23
CA ILE A 283 -11.09 6.37 16.86
C ILE A 283 -11.02 7.25 18.11
N HIS A 284 -10.65 6.65 19.23
CA HIS A 284 -10.38 7.37 20.46
C HIS A 284 -8.92 7.85 20.51
N PHE A 285 -8.70 9.16 20.36
CA PHE A 285 -7.38 9.77 20.45
C PHE A 285 -7.11 10.35 21.84
N GLN A 286 -5.96 10.04 22.44
CA GLN A 286 -5.56 10.55 23.74
C GLN A 286 -4.03 10.77 23.82
N THR A 287 -3.60 11.91 24.38
CA THR A 287 -2.20 12.10 24.76
C THR A 287 -1.91 11.27 26.01
N ARG A 288 -1.08 10.24 25.88
CA ARG A 288 -0.85 9.24 26.93
C ARG A 288 0.47 8.53 26.67
N SER A 289 1.25 8.30 27.73
CA SER A 289 2.48 7.49 27.65
C SER A 289 2.15 6.01 27.52
N VAL A 290 3.00 5.26 26.80
CA VAL A 290 2.90 3.80 26.78
C VAL A 290 3.02 3.19 28.17
N ALA A 291 3.76 3.82 29.09
CA ALA A 291 3.91 3.35 30.48
C ALA A 291 2.57 3.23 31.22
N ASP A 292 1.57 4.02 30.80
CA ASP A 292 0.24 4.00 31.38
C ASP A 292 -0.67 2.97 30.70
N LEU A 293 -0.25 2.31 29.60
CA LEU A 293 -1.09 1.46 28.76
C LEU A 293 -1.75 0.33 29.54
N SER A 294 -3.06 0.44 29.74
CA SER A 294 -3.88 -0.55 30.44
C SER A 294 -5.23 -0.65 29.75
N HIS A 295 -5.82 -1.85 29.81
CA HIS A 295 -7.14 -2.08 29.23
C HIS A 295 -7.88 -3.20 29.98
N PRO A 296 -9.17 -3.04 30.32
CA PRO A 296 -9.91 -4.04 31.09
C PRO A 296 -10.43 -5.21 30.23
N LYS A 297 -10.66 -5.01 28.93
CA LYS A 297 -11.09 -6.09 28.02
C LYS A 297 -9.94 -7.03 27.70
N LYS A 298 -10.26 -8.30 27.49
CA LYS A 298 -9.33 -9.34 27.03
C LYS A 298 -9.27 -9.39 25.51
N TYR A 299 -8.27 -10.10 25.01
CA TYR A 299 -8.17 -10.43 23.59
C TYR A 299 -8.10 -9.18 22.70
N GLY A 300 -7.48 -8.08 23.14
CA GLY A 300 -7.22 -6.94 22.26
C GLY A 300 -5.97 -7.15 21.40
N PHE A 301 -5.72 -6.18 20.53
CA PHE A 301 -4.57 -6.10 19.66
C PHE A 301 -3.82 -4.81 19.92
N ILE A 302 -2.51 -4.91 20.10
CA ILE A 302 -1.60 -3.78 19.90
C ILE A 302 -1.05 -3.90 18.48
N ILE A 303 -1.18 -2.86 17.67
CA ILE A 303 -0.51 -2.77 16.36
C ILE A 303 0.17 -1.42 16.30
N THR A 304 1.50 -1.40 16.21
CA THR A 304 2.25 -0.16 16.48
C THR A 304 3.59 -0.07 15.76
N ASN A 305 4.06 1.17 15.59
CA ASN A 305 5.33 1.55 14.99
C ASN A 305 6.10 2.46 15.98
N PRO A 306 6.76 1.89 17.02
CA PRO A 306 7.49 2.66 18.01
C PRO A 306 8.75 3.30 17.40
N PRO A 307 9.35 4.27 18.10
CA PRO A 307 10.61 4.89 17.69
C PRO A 307 11.74 3.88 17.40
N TYR A 308 12.54 4.20 16.38
CA TYR A 308 13.66 3.38 15.90
C TYR A 308 15.03 3.81 16.46
N GLY A 309 15.10 4.98 17.09
CA GLY A 309 16.34 5.63 17.52
C GLY A 309 17.22 6.04 16.34
N GLU A 310 16.72 6.94 15.50
CA GLU A 310 17.48 7.46 14.35
C GLU A 310 18.58 8.42 14.81
N ARG A 311 18.40 9.05 15.99
CA ARG A 311 19.40 9.93 16.64
C ARG A 311 20.11 9.21 17.78
N LEU A 312 21.37 9.60 18.03
CA LEU A 312 22.21 9.02 19.09
C LEU A 312 21.56 9.14 20.48
N GLU A 313 20.92 10.26 20.77
CA GLU A 313 20.22 10.54 22.03
C GLU A 313 19.02 9.60 22.22
N GLU A 314 18.23 9.36 21.17
CA GLU A 314 17.09 8.44 21.19
C GLU A 314 17.53 6.98 21.37
N LYS A 315 18.71 6.59 20.84
CA LYS A 315 19.23 5.22 20.97
C LYS A 315 19.52 4.83 22.42
N ALA A 316 19.92 5.78 23.26
CA ALA A 316 20.20 5.52 24.67
C ALA A 316 18.94 5.19 25.48
N GLU A 317 17.77 5.69 25.04
CA GLU A 317 16.49 5.50 25.71
C GLU A 317 15.71 4.26 25.22
N LEU A 318 16.04 3.72 24.03
CA LEU A 318 15.35 2.56 23.46
C LEU A 318 15.31 1.33 24.40
N PRO A 319 16.40 0.93 25.09
CA PRO A 319 16.34 -0.20 26.01
C PRO A 319 15.20 -0.11 27.04
N GLU A 320 15.06 1.03 27.72
CA GLU A 320 14.04 1.21 28.74
C GLU A 320 12.65 1.37 28.14
N LEU A 321 12.55 2.02 26.97
CA LEU A 321 11.29 2.12 26.24
C LEU A 321 10.74 0.74 25.85
N TYR A 322 11.56 -0.12 25.23
CA TYR A 322 11.13 -1.46 24.82
C TYR A 322 10.87 -2.36 26.02
N LYS A 323 11.61 -2.18 27.13
CA LYS A 323 11.29 -2.82 28.41
C LYS A 323 9.91 -2.42 28.94
N THR A 324 9.62 -1.12 28.93
CA THR A 324 8.30 -0.60 29.32
C THR A 324 7.20 -1.18 28.44
N ILE A 325 7.39 -1.26 27.11
CA ILE A 325 6.41 -1.87 26.20
C ILE A 325 6.17 -3.34 26.58
N GLY A 326 7.25 -4.10 26.85
CA GLY A 326 7.17 -5.51 27.27
C GLY A 326 6.38 -5.69 28.57
N GLU A 327 6.68 -4.89 29.59
CA GLU A 327 5.99 -4.91 30.89
C GLU A 327 4.50 -4.58 30.74
N ARG A 328 4.16 -3.55 29.95
CA ARG A 328 2.77 -3.16 29.72
C ARG A 328 2.01 -4.17 28.88
N TYR A 329 2.63 -4.76 27.88
CA TYR A 329 2.04 -5.86 27.11
C TYR A 329 1.78 -7.09 27.99
N ALA A 330 2.73 -7.47 28.84
CA ALA A 330 2.57 -8.61 29.75
C ALA A 330 1.43 -8.41 30.77
N ALA A 331 1.13 -7.15 31.13
CA ALA A 331 0.02 -6.81 32.01
C ALA A 331 -1.37 -6.89 31.33
N LEU A 332 -1.44 -7.01 30.01
CA LEU A 332 -2.70 -7.10 29.26
C LEU A 332 -3.14 -8.56 29.10
N ASP A 333 -4.26 -8.92 29.74
CA ASP A 333 -4.75 -10.30 29.75
C ASP A 333 -5.21 -10.78 28.37
N SER A 334 -4.48 -11.75 27.82
CA SER A 334 -4.81 -12.46 26.59
C SER A 334 -4.70 -11.63 25.30
N TRP A 335 -3.95 -10.52 25.34
CA TRP A 335 -3.75 -9.66 24.17
C TRP A 335 -2.73 -10.22 23.18
N SER A 336 -2.81 -9.78 21.93
CA SER A 336 -1.75 -9.96 20.94
C SER A 336 -1.09 -8.62 20.63
N MET A 337 0.22 -8.62 20.38
CA MET A 337 0.97 -7.43 19.99
C MET A 337 1.70 -7.66 18.67
N PHE A 338 1.60 -6.67 17.79
CA PHE A 338 2.25 -6.62 16.50
C PHE A 338 3.03 -5.31 16.40
N MET A 339 4.32 -5.40 16.13
CA MET A 339 5.22 -4.25 16.19
C MET A 339 6.16 -4.26 14.99
N ILE A 340 6.21 -3.16 14.25
CA ILE A 340 7.22 -2.93 13.23
C ILE A 340 8.36 -2.09 13.82
N THR A 341 9.60 -2.57 13.71
CA THR A 341 10.77 -1.79 14.16
C THR A 341 12.06 -2.20 13.46
N SER A 342 13.01 -1.27 13.33
CA SER A 342 14.41 -1.56 12.96
C SER A 342 15.32 -1.80 14.17
N TYR A 343 14.80 -1.72 15.39
CA TYR A 343 15.59 -1.99 16.60
C TYR A 343 15.85 -3.49 16.76
N GLU A 344 17.11 -3.91 16.58
CA GLU A 344 17.49 -5.33 16.56
C GLU A 344 17.33 -6.02 17.92
N ASP A 345 17.48 -5.28 19.02
CA ASP A 345 17.36 -5.78 20.39
C ASP A 345 15.90 -5.77 20.91
N ALA A 346 14.89 -5.56 20.05
CA ALA A 346 13.49 -5.46 20.46
C ALA A 346 13.03 -6.66 21.30
N GLU A 347 13.24 -7.90 20.85
CA GLU A 347 12.80 -9.10 21.59
C GLU A 347 13.50 -9.24 22.96
N LYS A 348 14.76 -8.80 23.06
CA LYS A 348 15.54 -8.83 24.31
C LYS A 348 14.89 -7.94 25.36
N TYR A 349 14.55 -6.69 25.01
CA TYR A 349 13.99 -5.74 25.96
C TYR A 349 12.49 -5.91 26.17
N ILE A 350 11.74 -6.37 25.16
CA ILE A 350 10.34 -6.83 25.35
C ILE A 350 10.28 -7.99 26.37
N GLY A 351 11.37 -8.75 26.55
CA GLY A 351 11.45 -9.82 27.54
C GLY A 351 10.80 -11.13 27.08
N ARG A 352 10.46 -11.25 25.79
CA ARG A 352 9.86 -12.42 25.17
C ARG A 352 10.31 -12.52 23.71
N LYS A 353 10.56 -13.75 23.22
CA LYS A 353 10.75 -14.00 21.79
C LYS A 353 9.41 -13.92 21.05
N ALA A 354 9.41 -13.28 19.88
CA ALA A 354 8.26 -13.22 19.01
C ALA A 354 7.91 -14.61 18.48
N ASP A 355 6.62 -14.90 18.36
CA ASP A 355 6.14 -16.16 17.78
C ASP A 355 6.45 -16.22 16.28
N LYS A 356 6.47 -15.04 15.63
CA LYS A 356 6.90 -14.85 14.24
C LYS A 356 7.56 -13.49 14.11
N ASN A 357 8.54 -13.39 13.22
CA ASN A 357 9.00 -12.12 12.68
C ASN A 357 8.99 -12.18 11.15
N ARG A 358 8.75 -11.05 10.51
CA ARG A 358 8.82 -10.91 9.05
C ARG A 358 9.68 -9.71 8.72
N LYS A 359 10.69 -9.89 7.87
CA LYS A 359 11.49 -8.78 7.35
C LYS A 359 10.62 -7.94 6.43
N ILE A 360 10.53 -6.64 6.70
CA ILE A 360 9.72 -5.66 5.97
C ILE A 360 10.59 -4.43 5.69
N TYR A 361 10.41 -3.81 4.53
CA TYR A 361 11.09 -2.55 4.22
C TYR A 361 10.10 -1.39 4.38
N ASN A 362 10.45 -0.42 5.23
CA ASN A 362 9.73 0.84 5.33
C ASN A 362 10.55 1.90 4.58
N GLY A 363 10.23 2.08 3.29
CA GLY A 363 11.12 2.78 2.37
C GLY A 363 12.45 2.03 2.22
N MET A 364 13.57 2.69 2.47
CA MET A 364 14.91 2.07 2.42
C MET A 364 15.31 1.41 3.74
N LEU A 365 14.54 1.61 4.82
CA LEU A 365 14.87 1.11 6.13
C LEU A 365 14.43 -0.36 6.27
N LYS A 366 15.39 -1.24 6.57
CA LYS A 366 15.12 -2.63 6.92
C LYS A 366 14.52 -2.68 8.33
N THR A 367 13.32 -3.22 8.43
CA THR A 367 12.58 -3.42 9.69
C THR A 367 12.17 -4.89 9.82
N TYR A 368 11.71 -5.26 11.02
CA TYR A 368 10.99 -6.50 11.25
C TYR A 368 9.62 -6.19 11.82
N PHE A 369 8.61 -6.91 11.33
CA PHE A 369 7.29 -6.97 11.91
C PHE A 369 7.20 -8.19 12.84
N TYR A 370 7.30 -7.94 14.13
CA TYR A 370 7.24 -8.94 15.19
C TYR A 370 5.79 -9.22 15.58
N SER A 371 5.46 -10.49 15.74
CA SER A 371 4.15 -10.97 16.19
C SER A 371 4.29 -11.68 17.54
N PHE A 372 3.63 -11.15 18.56
CA PHE A 372 3.48 -11.76 19.88
C PHE A 372 2.02 -12.14 20.04
N MET A 373 1.71 -13.41 19.91
CA MET A 373 0.36 -13.94 19.91
C MET A 373 -0.13 -14.16 21.35
N GLY A 374 -1.34 -13.66 21.60
CA GLY A 374 -2.16 -14.06 22.73
C GLY A 374 -2.97 -15.33 22.42
N PRO A 375 -3.59 -15.95 23.44
CA PRO A 375 -4.49 -17.08 23.24
C PRO A 375 -5.73 -16.65 22.44
N ARG A 376 -6.31 -17.60 21.69
CA ARG A 376 -7.57 -17.37 20.98
C ARG A 376 -8.73 -17.33 21.99
N PRO A 377 -9.77 -16.52 21.76
CA PRO A 377 -11.00 -16.63 22.52
C PRO A 377 -11.56 -18.06 22.43
N PRO A 378 -12.17 -18.58 23.50
CA PRO A 378 -12.86 -19.86 23.43
C PRO A 378 -13.92 -19.81 22.33
N LYS A 379 -14.09 -20.91 21.57
CA LYS A 379 -15.14 -21.00 20.56
C LYS A 379 -16.48 -20.74 21.25
N ARG A 380 -17.27 -19.78 20.75
CA ARG A 380 -18.67 -19.65 21.15
C ARG A 380 -19.36 -20.98 20.81
N THR A 381 -19.64 -21.80 21.81
CA THR A 381 -20.67 -22.84 21.69
C THR A 381 -21.95 -22.10 21.37
N ARG A 382 -22.49 -22.31 20.15
CA ARG A 382 -23.87 -21.91 19.87
C ARG A 382 -24.73 -22.60 20.92
N SER A 383 -25.33 -21.84 21.83
CA SER A 383 -26.45 -22.36 22.60
C SER A 383 -27.50 -22.75 21.57
N ASN A 384 -27.86 -24.03 21.56
CA ASN A 384 -29.14 -24.45 21.01
C ASN A 384 -30.20 -23.86 21.94
N ASP A 385 -30.59 -22.61 21.69
CA ASP A 385 -31.82 -22.08 22.26
C ASP A 385 -32.94 -22.50 21.31
N GLN A 386 -33.74 -23.44 21.83
CA GLN A 386 -35.01 -23.94 21.31
C GLN A 386 -36.08 -22.85 21.28
#